data_AF-A0A956RPM0-F1
#
_entry.id   AF-A0A956RPM0-F1
#
_cell.length_a   1.000
_cell.length_b   1.000
_cell.length_c   1.000
_cell.angle_alpha   90.00
_cell.angle_beta   90.00
_cell.angle_gamma   90.00
#
_symmetry.space_group_name_H-M   'P 1'
#
loop_
_entity.id
_entity.type
_entity.pdbx_description
1 polymer ?
#
loop_
_entity_poly.entity_id
_entity_poly.type
_entity_poly.pdbx_seq_one_letter_code
_entity_poly.pdbx_strand_id
1 'polypeptide(L)'
;MRRALLSLLGLTSVLSVHTATAGPHAGGTLLVHATGLDYSVGEEYCTTDVPPGCTSVQTRVAGTDPVVWVVYGVFLDAESPRLRGVEFGVQYSPSVTIVDHGHCADLEVPSPGWPASGTGTIVVWGDTQRGQLIPIYWFAGYVQSLGPGPSFEVAPHPQYGGHFGDDSIVPVRDEIAGYGRIGFGVDGVAPCPEVRTFTIHADGSGDRPTIADAIRIAAAGSVIELADGVYRGPGNRDIKLNHTPLTLRSVSDDPESCVIDCEGSPQESHRGIRIDWMENTNSLVRGIKIINGYIGPEQSPDIEGGAIKIDIEGSLRIANCVFENCVAAGTGGAVDAGGVSIAIVDGVIRD
;
A
#
# COMPACT_ATOMS: atom_id res chain seq x y z
N MET A 1 -50.73 -1.70 39.20
CA MET A 1 -50.41 -1.53 37.77
C MET A 1 -49.29 -0.49 37.62
N ARG A 2 -48.05 -0.92 37.41
CA ARG A 2 -46.97 -0.08 36.87
C ARG A 2 -46.20 -0.95 35.88
N ARG A 3 -46.26 -0.59 34.61
CA ARG A 3 -45.62 -1.27 33.48
C ARG A 3 -44.13 -0.90 33.47
N ALA A 4 -43.25 -1.90 33.46
CA ALA A 4 -41.85 -1.72 33.15
C ALA A 4 -41.70 -1.62 31.62
N LEU A 5 -41.20 -0.49 31.12
CA LEU A 5 -40.71 -0.37 29.75
C LEU A 5 -39.28 -0.93 29.74
N LEU A 6 -39.07 -2.09 29.11
CA LEU A 6 -37.74 -2.49 28.67
C LEU A 6 -37.40 -1.65 27.42
N SER A 7 -36.44 -0.73 27.56
CA SER A 7 -35.80 -0.09 26.42
C SER A 7 -34.83 -1.10 25.79
N LEU A 8 -35.19 -1.60 24.61
CA LEU A 8 -34.26 -2.30 23.73
C LEU A 8 -33.24 -1.25 23.23
N LEU A 9 -32.05 -1.19 23.86
CA LEU A 9 -30.91 -0.55 23.22
C LEU A 9 -30.43 -1.49 22.12
N GLY A 10 -30.71 -1.13 20.87
CA GLY A 10 -30.06 -1.75 19.72
C GLY A 10 -28.57 -1.45 19.80
N LEU A 11 -27.76 -2.49 20.01
CA LEU A 11 -26.34 -2.42 19.68
C LEU A 11 -26.26 -2.30 18.16
N THR A 12 -26.21 -1.08 17.65
CA THR A 12 -25.64 -0.84 16.32
C THR A 12 -24.15 -1.10 16.45
N SER A 13 -23.70 -2.27 15.98
CA SER A 13 -22.29 -2.53 15.78
C SER A 13 -21.76 -1.47 14.83
N VAL A 14 -21.01 -0.50 15.37
CA VAL A 14 -20.20 0.39 14.55
C VAL A 14 -19.17 -0.53 13.89
N LEU A 15 -19.38 -0.84 12.62
CA LEU A 15 -18.34 -1.38 11.77
C LEU A 15 -17.22 -0.35 11.80
N SER A 16 -16.17 -0.61 12.58
CA SER A 16 -14.92 0.14 12.50
C SER A 16 -14.41 -0.05 11.08
N VAL A 17 -14.70 0.93 10.21
CA VAL A 17 -14.07 1.04 8.90
C VAL A 17 -12.60 1.22 9.22
N HIS A 18 -11.82 0.16 9.00
CA HIS A 18 -10.39 0.19 9.27
C HIS A 18 -9.81 1.29 8.39
N THR A 19 -9.23 2.33 9.00
CA THR A 19 -8.45 3.33 8.29
C THR A 19 -7.24 2.61 7.72
N ALA A 20 -7.32 2.24 6.44
CA ALA A 20 -6.28 1.50 5.75
C ALA A 20 -5.03 2.39 5.63
N THR A 21 -3.95 1.95 6.27
CA THR A 21 -2.64 2.58 6.26
C THR A 21 -1.83 2.02 5.10
N ALA A 22 -1.07 2.85 4.40
CA ALA A 22 0.09 2.34 3.68
C ALA A 22 1.09 1.78 4.70
N GLY A 23 1.37 0.49 4.62
CA GLY A 23 2.43 -0.19 5.33
C GLY A 23 3.78 -0.05 4.62
N PRO A 24 4.80 -0.80 5.07
CA PRO A 24 6.18 -0.70 4.58
C PRO A 24 6.40 -1.26 3.16
N HIS A 25 5.35 -1.74 2.49
CA HIS A 25 5.41 -2.37 1.18
C HIS A 25 4.54 -1.66 0.14
N ALA A 26 3.96 -0.50 0.48
CA ALA A 26 3.11 0.28 -0.40
C ALA A 26 3.82 0.62 -1.72
N GLY A 27 3.12 0.44 -2.84
CA GLY A 27 3.67 0.62 -4.18
C GLY A 27 4.50 -0.56 -4.70
N GLY A 28 4.79 -1.56 -3.87
CA GLY A 28 5.48 -2.78 -4.28
C GLY A 28 4.70 -3.59 -5.32
N THR A 29 5.41 -4.32 -6.17
CA THR A 29 4.82 -5.11 -7.26
C THR A 29 5.33 -6.54 -7.26
N LEU A 30 4.63 -7.43 -7.96
CA LEU A 30 5.13 -8.76 -8.29
C LEU A 30 5.59 -8.79 -9.74
N LEU A 31 6.81 -9.26 -9.97
CA LEU A 31 7.37 -9.49 -11.30
C LEU A 31 7.53 -10.98 -11.57
N VAL A 32 7.48 -11.36 -12.84
CA VAL A 32 7.80 -12.72 -13.30
C VAL A 32 9.00 -12.63 -14.24
N HIS A 33 10.10 -13.24 -13.84
CA HIS A 33 11.36 -13.24 -14.57
C HIS A 33 11.63 -14.60 -15.22
N ALA A 34 11.65 -14.64 -16.56
CA ALA A 34 12.14 -15.80 -17.29
C ALA A 34 13.67 -15.89 -17.15
N THR A 35 14.16 -16.89 -16.40
CA THR A 35 15.58 -16.98 -16.05
C THR A 35 16.45 -17.43 -17.23
N GLY A 36 15.84 -18.07 -18.24
CA GLY A 36 16.55 -18.73 -19.33
C GLY A 36 17.20 -20.05 -18.93
N LEU A 37 16.99 -20.53 -17.70
CA LEU A 37 17.46 -21.82 -17.24
C LEU A 37 16.51 -22.93 -17.68
N ASP A 38 17.10 -24.04 -18.13
CA ASP A 38 16.37 -25.28 -18.37
C ASP A 38 15.92 -25.90 -17.05
N TYR A 39 14.70 -26.45 -17.03
CA TYR A 39 14.20 -27.15 -15.87
C TYR A 39 14.86 -28.53 -15.69
N SER A 40 15.25 -28.83 -14.44
CA SER A 40 15.83 -30.09 -14.01
C SER A 40 15.11 -30.59 -12.76
N VAL A 41 14.71 -31.87 -12.75
CA VAL A 41 13.91 -32.46 -11.68
C VAL A 41 14.69 -32.48 -10.36
N GLY A 42 14.08 -31.95 -9.30
CA GLY A 42 14.64 -31.96 -7.94
C GLY A 42 15.63 -30.82 -7.64
N GLU A 43 15.82 -29.90 -8.58
CA GLU A 43 16.58 -28.67 -8.36
C GLU A 43 15.67 -27.58 -7.77
N GLU A 44 16.26 -26.70 -6.96
CA GLU A 44 15.60 -25.52 -6.40
C GLU A 44 16.09 -24.26 -7.10
N TYR A 45 15.17 -23.33 -7.38
CA TYR A 45 15.46 -22.15 -8.19
C TYR A 45 15.37 -20.82 -7.42
N CYS A 46 15.17 -20.86 -6.12
CA CYS A 46 15.10 -19.67 -5.25
C CYS A 46 16.44 -18.94 -5.06
N THR A 47 17.55 -19.62 -5.34
CA THR A 47 18.92 -19.07 -5.24
C THR A 47 19.54 -18.77 -6.60
N THR A 48 18.72 -18.73 -7.66
CA THR A 48 19.15 -18.30 -9.00
C THR A 48 19.60 -16.84 -8.99
N ASP A 49 20.38 -16.47 -10.00
CA ASP A 49 20.89 -15.11 -10.16
C ASP A 49 19.72 -14.11 -10.19
N VAL A 50 19.67 -13.27 -9.17
CA VAL A 50 18.66 -12.23 -9.04
C VAL A 50 18.94 -11.14 -10.08
N PRO A 51 17.95 -10.68 -10.85
CA PRO A 51 18.13 -9.57 -11.77
C PRO A 51 18.67 -8.33 -11.02
N PRO A 52 19.65 -7.59 -11.58
CA PRO A 52 20.25 -6.43 -10.90
C PRO A 52 19.26 -5.28 -10.64
N GLY A 53 18.06 -5.34 -11.20
CA GLY A 53 16.98 -4.38 -10.96
C GLY A 53 15.77 -4.68 -11.82
N CYS A 54 14.65 -3.99 -11.58
CA CYS A 54 13.39 -4.27 -12.27
C CYS A 54 13.51 -4.22 -13.81
N THR A 55 14.26 -3.27 -14.36
CA THR A 55 14.41 -3.09 -15.82
C THR A 55 15.19 -4.21 -16.50
N SER A 56 15.89 -5.05 -15.72
CA SER A 56 16.63 -6.20 -16.23
C SER A 56 15.81 -7.50 -16.28
N VAL A 57 14.57 -7.46 -15.76
CA VAL A 57 13.66 -8.62 -15.78
C VAL A 57 13.31 -8.99 -17.22
N GLN A 58 13.69 -10.20 -17.59
CA GLN A 58 13.27 -10.82 -18.85
C GLN A 58 11.82 -11.30 -18.75
N THR A 59 10.95 -10.79 -19.63
CA THR A 59 9.52 -11.15 -19.67
C THR A 59 9.14 -12.01 -20.88
N ARG A 60 10.11 -12.38 -21.71
CA ARG A 60 9.91 -13.21 -22.90
C ARG A 60 10.60 -14.56 -22.73
N VAL A 61 9.83 -15.63 -22.91
CA VAL A 61 10.37 -16.98 -23.11
C VAL A 61 10.54 -17.23 -24.60
N ALA A 62 11.75 -17.58 -25.03
CA ALA A 62 12.08 -17.75 -26.45
C ALA A 62 11.92 -19.20 -26.98
N GLY A 63 11.85 -20.19 -26.10
CA GLY A 63 11.82 -21.62 -26.44
C GLY A 63 10.50 -22.31 -26.09
N THR A 64 10.37 -23.55 -26.59
CA THR A 64 9.22 -24.44 -26.32
C THR A 64 9.55 -25.56 -25.34
N ASP A 65 10.80 -25.67 -24.91
CA ASP A 65 11.21 -26.65 -23.90
C ASP A 65 10.89 -26.14 -22.48
N PRO A 66 10.82 -27.03 -21.47
CA PRO A 66 10.61 -26.64 -20.08
C PRO A 66 11.69 -25.68 -19.57
N VAL A 67 11.28 -24.46 -19.25
CA VAL A 67 12.14 -23.41 -18.70
C VAL A 67 11.62 -22.94 -17.35
N VAL A 68 12.52 -22.35 -16.56
CA VAL A 68 12.20 -21.80 -15.25
C VAL A 68 11.91 -20.30 -15.32
N TRP A 69 10.93 -19.86 -14.54
CA TRP A 69 10.74 -18.46 -14.20
C TRP A 69 10.52 -18.27 -12.72
N VAL A 70 11.00 -17.12 -12.21
CA VAL A 70 10.96 -16.79 -10.78
C VAL A 70 10.08 -15.55 -10.58
N VAL A 71 9.24 -15.62 -9.56
CA VAL A 71 8.41 -14.51 -9.08
C VAL A 71 9.20 -13.73 -8.04
N TYR A 72 9.33 -12.43 -8.25
CA TYR A 72 9.98 -11.51 -7.32
C TYR A 72 8.99 -10.51 -6.77
N GLY A 73 9.07 -10.25 -5.46
CA GLY A 73 8.52 -9.05 -4.85
C GLY A 73 9.49 -7.92 -5.07
N VAL A 74 9.01 -6.80 -5.62
CA VAL A 74 9.85 -5.67 -6.01
C VAL A 74 9.41 -4.41 -5.31
N PHE A 75 10.37 -3.74 -4.69
CA PHE A 75 10.20 -2.55 -3.87
C PHE A 75 11.20 -1.48 -4.31
N LEU A 76 10.94 -0.20 -4.04
CA LEU A 76 11.96 0.83 -4.27
C LEU A 76 13.08 0.75 -3.22
N ASP A 77 14.29 1.15 -3.58
CA ASP A 77 15.47 1.11 -2.69
C ASP A 77 15.24 1.87 -1.37
N ALA A 78 14.39 2.90 -1.40
CA ALA A 78 14.03 3.71 -0.24
C ALA A 78 13.05 3.03 0.71
N GLU A 79 12.35 1.98 0.30
CA GLU A 79 11.22 1.39 1.05
C GLU A 79 11.67 0.43 2.16
N SER A 80 12.95 0.02 2.19
CA SER A 80 13.52 -0.88 3.21
C SER A 80 12.53 -1.98 3.67
N PRO A 81 11.97 -2.76 2.73
CA PRO A 81 10.81 -3.60 3.00
C PRO A 81 11.09 -4.56 4.15
N ARG A 82 10.05 -4.81 4.97
CA ARG A 82 10.09 -5.78 6.08
C ARG A 82 9.23 -7.00 5.76
N LEU A 83 9.46 -7.63 4.61
CA LEU A 83 8.55 -8.62 4.06
C LEU A 83 8.58 -9.92 4.88
N ARG A 84 7.39 -10.42 5.23
CA ARG A 84 7.19 -11.68 5.97
C ARG A 84 6.19 -12.62 5.34
N GLY A 85 5.26 -12.10 4.54
CA GLY A 85 4.29 -12.95 3.85
C GLY A 85 3.86 -12.34 2.53
N VAL A 86 3.48 -13.21 1.60
CA VAL A 86 2.91 -12.81 0.30
C VAL A 86 1.69 -13.66 0.03
N GLU A 87 0.57 -13.00 -0.29
CA GLU A 87 -0.65 -13.63 -0.79
C GLU A 87 -0.73 -13.35 -2.29
N PHE A 88 -0.75 -14.37 -3.14
CA PHE A 88 -0.89 -14.19 -4.58
C PHE A 88 -1.54 -15.40 -5.26
N GLY A 89 -1.91 -15.22 -6.52
CA GLY A 89 -2.39 -16.28 -7.39
C GLY A 89 -1.76 -16.23 -8.76
N VAL A 90 -2.22 -17.11 -9.64
CA VAL A 90 -1.71 -17.21 -11.02
C VAL A 90 -2.84 -17.34 -12.01
N GLN A 91 -2.63 -16.80 -13.20
CA GLN A 91 -3.44 -17.05 -14.38
C GLN A 91 -2.51 -17.36 -15.56
N TYR A 92 -2.91 -18.30 -16.39
CA TYR A 92 -2.17 -18.61 -17.61
C TYR A 92 -3.07 -19.23 -18.67
N SER A 93 -2.63 -19.08 -19.92
CA SER A 93 -3.32 -19.61 -21.09
C SER A 93 -3.37 -21.14 -21.04
N PRO A 94 -4.44 -21.80 -21.53
CA PRO A 94 -4.53 -23.27 -21.54
C PRO A 94 -3.42 -23.99 -22.31
N SER A 95 -2.69 -23.27 -23.17
CA SER A 95 -1.54 -23.76 -23.92
C SER A 95 -0.24 -23.82 -23.11
N VAL A 96 -0.21 -23.22 -21.91
CA VAL A 96 0.94 -23.26 -20.99
C VAL A 96 0.79 -24.49 -20.11
N THR A 97 1.82 -25.33 -20.07
CA THR A 97 1.91 -26.49 -19.18
C THR A 97 2.92 -26.19 -18.07
N ILE A 98 2.46 -26.20 -16.82
CA ILE A 98 3.33 -26.17 -15.64
C ILE A 98 3.76 -27.60 -15.34
N VAL A 99 5.07 -27.83 -15.24
CA VAL A 99 5.66 -29.15 -14.97
C VAL A 99 6.16 -29.29 -13.54
N ASP A 100 6.55 -28.19 -12.91
CA ASP A 100 6.97 -28.15 -11.51
C ASP A 100 6.91 -26.72 -10.96
N HIS A 101 6.99 -26.57 -9.64
CA HIS A 101 6.96 -25.28 -8.95
C HIS A 101 7.45 -25.40 -7.49
N GLY A 102 7.91 -24.29 -6.90
CA GLY A 102 8.37 -24.28 -5.50
C GLY A 102 8.43 -22.89 -4.88
N HIS A 103 8.31 -22.82 -3.55
CA HIS A 103 8.34 -21.57 -2.79
C HIS A 103 9.74 -21.23 -2.27
N CYS A 104 10.04 -19.94 -2.15
CA CYS A 104 11.30 -19.44 -1.57
C CYS A 104 11.19 -19.07 -0.09
N ALA A 105 10.06 -19.42 0.53
CA ALA A 105 9.73 -19.15 1.92
C ALA A 105 9.90 -20.38 2.82
N ASP A 106 9.58 -20.24 4.11
CA ASP A 106 9.67 -21.33 5.08
C ASP A 106 8.36 -22.11 5.20
N LEU A 107 7.23 -21.47 4.89
CA LEU A 107 5.90 -22.05 4.95
C LEU A 107 5.09 -21.65 3.71
N GLU A 108 4.33 -22.62 3.19
CA GLU A 108 3.34 -22.41 2.14
C GLU A 108 1.96 -22.90 2.60
N VAL A 109 0.92 -22.13 2.25
CA VAL A 109 -0.48 -22.50 2.40
C VAL A 109 -1.18 -22.37 1.04
N PRO A 110 -1.17 -23.43 0.22
CA PRO A 110 -1.74 -23.38 -1.11
C PRO A 110 -3.26 -23.58 -1.10
N SER A 111 -3.96 -22.95 -2.04
CA SER A 111 -5.35 -23.28 -2.36
C SER A 111 -5.45 -24.70 -2.95
N PRO A 112 -6.59 -25.39 -2.82
CA PRO A 112 -6.81 -26.67 -3.48
C PRO A 112 -6.54 -26.59 -4.99
N GLY A 113 -5.69 -27.49 -5.50
CA GLY A 113 -5.34 -27.55 -6.92
C GLY A 113 -4.25 -26.57 -7.36
N TRP A 114 -3.60 -25.87 -6.43
CA TRP A 114 -2.39 -25.08 -6.74
C TRP A 114 -1.34 -25.95 -7.44
N PRO A 115 -0.68 -25.46 -8.52
CA PRO A 115 -0.72 -24.11 -9.10
C PRO A 115 -1.57 -24.02 -10.37
N ALA A 116 -2.77 -24.62 -10.39
CA ALA A 116 -3.68 -24.50 -11.53
C ALA A 116 -4.04 -23.03 -11.80
N SER A 117 -4.26 -22.67 -13.07
CA SER A 117 -4.71 -21.32 -13.46
C SER A 117 -6.00 -20.94 -12.72
N GLY A 118 -6.02 -19.75 -12.11
CA GLY A 118 -7.13 -19.27 -11.27
C GLY A 118 -7.06 -19.69 -9.79
N THR A 119 -5.97 -20.33 -9.35
CA THR A 119 -5.72 -20.66 -7.93
C THR A 119 -4.73 -19.69 -7.29
N GLY A 120 -4.52 -19.82 -5.98
CA GLY A 120 -3.59 -18.97 -5.21
C GLY A 120 -2.85 -19.71 -4.10
N THR A 121 -1.80 -19.08 -3.59
CA THR A 121 -1.04 -19.55 -2.43
C THR A 121 -0.68 -18.39 -1.50
N ILE A 122 -0.35 -18.73 -0.26
CA ILE A 122 0.23 -17.83 0.72
C ILE A 122 1.59 -18.38 1.12
N VAL A 123 2.63 -17.58 1.04
CA VAL A 123 3.98 -17.96 1.49
C VAL A 123 4.43 -17.06 2.63
N VAL A 124 5.16 -17.62 3.61
CA VAL A 124 5.56 -16.92 4.84
C VAL A 124 6.99 -17.27 5.22
N TRP A 125 7.77 -16.24 5.60
CA TRP A 125 9.13 -16.38 6.11
C TRP A 125 9.19 -16.27 7.64
N GLY A 126 10.03 -17.11 8.25
CA GLY A 126 10.41 -17.08 9.66
C GLY A 126 11.39 -15.97 10.01
N ASP A 127 12.08 -15.39 9.01
CA ASP A 127 12.90 -14.19 9.12
C ASP A 127 12.39 -13.06 8.22
N THR A 128 12.62 -11.80 8.62
CA THR A 128 12.18 -10.62 7.86
C THR A 128 13.04 -10.47 6.63
N GLN A 129 12.43 -10.57 5.45
CA GLN A 129 13.08 -10.40 4.17
C GLN A 129 13.26 -8.91 3.87
N ARG A 130 14.43 -8.55 3.34
CA ARG A 130 14.82 -7.19 2.98
C ARG A 130 15.54 -7.22 1.64
N GLY A 131 15.31 -6.20 0.83
CA GLY A 131 15.96 -6.05 -0.47
C GLY A 131 15.00 -5.50 -1.51
N GLN A 132 15.57 -5.09 -2.65
CA GLN A 132 14.81 -4.51 -3.74
C GLN A 132 14.03 -5.57 -4.53
N LEU A 133 14.67 -6.71 -4.81
CA LEU A 133 14.06 -7.87 -5.48
C LEU A 133 14.20 -9.07 -4.53
N ILE A 134 13.06 -9.52 -4.00
CA ILE A 134 13.01 -10.66 -3.07
C ILE A 134 12.39 -11.85 -3.82
N PRO A 135 13.10 -12.98 -4.00
CA PRO A 135 12.52 -14.16 -4.63
C PRO A 135 11.41 -14.75 -3.75
N ILE A 136 10.25 -15.00 -4.34
CA ILE A 136 9.04 -15.48 -3.64
C ILE A 136 8.72 -16.92 -4.01
N TYR A 137 8.76 -17.20 -5.31
CA TYR A 137 8.29 -18.46 -5.87
C TYR A 137 8.98 -18.74 -7.20
N TRP A 138 9.09 -19.99 -7.61
CA TRP A 138 9.52 -20.37 -8.95
C TRP A 138 8.53 -21.34 -9.59
N PHE A 139 8.45 -21.30 -10.91
CA PHE A 139 7.67 -22.23 -11.71
C PHE A 139 8.52 -22.72 -12.87
N ALA A 140 8.26 -23.95 -13.30
CA ALA A 140 8.81 -24.52 -14.51
C ALA A 140 7.68 -24.92 -15.46
N GLY A 141 7.84 -24.64 -16.74
CA GLY A 141 6.81 -24.99 -17.71
C GLY A 141 7.19 -24.68 -19.15
N TYR A 142 6.27 -24.99 -20.06
CA TYR A 142 6.50 -24.89 -21.50
C TYR A 142 5.21 -24.67 -22.29
N VAL A 143 5.39 -24.42 -23.60
CA VAL A 143 4.30 -24.34 -24.58
C VAL A 143 4.65 -25.18 -25.80
N GLN A 144 3.63 -25.69 -26.51
CA GLN A 144 3.85 -26.43 -27.76
C GLN A 144 4.16 -25.52 -28.96
N SER A 145 3.72 -24.27 -28.91
CA SER A 145 3.95 -23.29 -29.98
C SER A 145 4.08 -21.89 -29.41
N LEU A 146 5.07 -21.15 -29.89
CA LEU A 146 5.27 -19.73 -29.57
C LEU A 146 4.25 -18.85 -30.30
N GLY A 147 3.93 -17.69 -29.71
CA GLY A 147 3.05 -16.71 -30.33
C GLY A 147 2.48 -15.70 -29.33
N PRO A 148 1.57 -14.82 -29.76
CA PRO A 148 1.01 -13.80 -28.89
C PRO A 148 -0.03 -14.33 -27.87
N GLY A 149 -0.46 -15.59 -27.99
CA GLY A 149 -1.52 -16.18 -27.16
C GLY A 149 -1.05 -16.78 -25.83
N PRO A 150 0.04 -17.56 -25.77
CA PRO A 150 0.48 -18.19 -24.54
C PRO A 150 1.18 -17.20 -23.59
N SER A 151 0.66 -17.10 -22.36
CA SER A 151 1.26 -16.29 -21.30
C SER A 151 1.03 -16.89 -19.94
N PHE A 152 1.91 -16.56 -19.00
CA PHE A 152 1.76 -16.83 -17.57
C PHE A 152 1.88 -15.52 -16.80
N GLU A 153 0.94 -15.28 -15.89
CA GLU A 153 0.93 -14.10 -15.04
C GLU A 153 0.64 -14.45 -13.59
N VAL A 154 1.23 -13.68 -12.69
CA VAL A 154 0.77 -13.63 -11.30
C VAL A 154 -0.48 -12.75 -11.24
N ALA A 155 -1.31 -12.96 -10.23
CA ALA A 155 -2.57 -12.26 -10.03
C ALA A 155 -2.88 -12.15 -8.52
N PRO A 156 -3.92 -11.40 -8.12
CA PRO A 156 -4.44 -11.51 -6.76
C PRO A 156 -4.87 -12.95 -6.43
N HIS A 157 -4.66 -13.40 -5.20
CA HIS A 157 -5.22 -14.65 -4.72
C HIS A 157 -6.75 -14.62 -4.84
N PRO A 158 -7.41 -15.66 -5.39
CA PRO A 158 -8.85 -15.64 -5.68
C PRO A 158 -9.73 -15.43 -4.44
N GLN A 159 -9.30 -15.95 -3.29
CA GLN A 159 -10.01 -15.80 -2.01
C GLN A 159 -9.54 -14.63 -1.13
N TYR A 160 -8.25 -14.29 -1.17
CA TYR A 160 -7.63 -13.41 -0.17
C TYR A 160 -7.14 -12.07 -0.75
N GLY A 161 -7.22 -11.87 -2.07
CA GLY A 161 -6.63 -10.71 -2.74
C GLY A 161 -5.12 -10.88 -2.91
N GLY A 162 -4.39 -9.80 -3.21
CA GLY A 162 -2.94 -9.90 -3.29
C GLY A 162 -2.27 -8.87 -2.41
N HIS A 163 -1.49 -9.35 -1.45
CA HIS A 163 -0.91 -8.53 -0.41
C HIS A 163 0.52 -8.92 -0.06
N PHE A 164 1.30 -7.92 0.32
CA PHE A 164 2.53 -8.08 1.09
C PHE A 164 2.22 -7.90 2.57
N GLY A 165 2.71 -8.80 3.42
CA GLY A 165 2.58 -8.74 4.87
C GLY A 165 3.91 -8.44 5.54
N ASP A 166 3.91 -7.52 6.52
CA ASP A 166 5.08 -7.15 7.31
C ASP A 166 5.33 -8.05 8.54
N ASP A 167 6.35 -7.71 9.32
CA ASP A 167 6.77 -8.40 10.55
C ASP A 167 6.13 -7.86 11.84
N SER A 168 5.02 -7.12 11.73
CA SER A 168 4.23 -6.71 12.88
C SER A 168 3.50 -7.90 13.52
N ILE A 169 3.19 -7.81 14.83
CA ILE A 169 2.46 -8.88 15.57
C ILE A 169 1.12 -9.21 14.88
N VAL A 170 0.43 -8.17 14.42
CA VAL A 170 -0.66 -8.26 13.46
C VAL A 170 -0.12 -7.70 12.17
N PRO A 171 0.16 -8.53 11.15
CA PRO A 171 0.80 -8.06 9.93
C PRO A 171 -0.01 -6.96 9.26
N VAL A 172 0.64 -5.83 9.00
CA VAL A 172 0.09 -4.81 8.10
C VAL A 172 0.17 -5.39 6.70
N ARG A 173 -0.94 -5.30 5.96
CA ARG A 173 -1.06 -5.85 4.61
C ARG A 173 -1.19 -4.74 3.60
N ASP A 174 -0.22 -4.65 2.71
CA ASP A 174 -0.21 -3.72 1.59
C ASP A 174 -0.67 -4.42 0.31
N GLU A 175 -1.58 -3.79 -0.43
CA GLU A 175 -2.00 -4.32 -1.73
C GLU A 175 -0.82 -4.28 -2.70
N ILE A 176 -0.64 -5.37 -3.44
CA ILE A 176 0.33 -5.44 -4.53
C ILE A 176 -0.12 -4.47 -5.63
N ALA A 177 0.71 -3.48 -5.96
CA ALA A 177 0.36 -2.40 -6.87
C ALA A 177 0.38 -2.80 -8.36
N GLY A 178 1.00 -3.94 -8.69
CA GLY A 178 1.09 -4.43 -10.05
C GLY A 178 1.52 -5.90 -10.13
N TYR A 179 1.03 -6.59 -11.16
CA TYR A 179 1.27 -8.01 -11.38
C TYR A 179 1.95 -8.27 -12.72
N GLY A 180 3.06 -8.99 -12.68
CA GLY A 180 3.89 -9.29 -13.83
C GLY A 180 3.39 -10.48 -14.64
N ARG A 181 3.80 -10.50 -15.91
CA ARG A 181 3.47 -11.52 -16.88
C ARG A 181 4.68 -11.85 -17.73
N ILE A 182 4.87 -13.13 -18.05
CA ILE A 182 5.73 -13.58 -19.15
C ILE A 182 4.90 -13.97 -20.37
N GLY A 183 5.45 -13.77 -21.55
CA GLY A 183 4.92 -14.26 -22.82
C GLY A 183 5.82 -15.31 -23.45
N PHE A 184 5.24 -16.30 -24.13
CA PHE A 184 6.03 -17.30 -24.87
C PHE A 184 6.12 -16.93 -26.34
N GLY A 185 7.26 -16.36 -26.74
CA GLY A 185 7.50 -15.86 -28.10
C GLY A 185 7.17 -14.38 -28.28
N VAL A 186 6.62 -13.71 -27.27
CA VAL A 186 6.37 -12.26 -27.23
C VAL A 186 6.74 -11.70 -25.86
N ASP A 187 6.98 -10.40 -25.79
CA ASP A 187 7.31 -9.75 -24.52
C ASP A 187 6.08 -9.72 -23.60
N GLY A 188 6.32 -9.95 -22.31
CA GLY A 188 5.30 -9.88 -21.27
C GLY A 188 5.15 -8.47 -20.68
N VAL A 189 4.80 -8.39 -19.39
CA VAL A 189 4.65 -7.12 -18.67
C VAL A 189 5.47 -7.20 -17.38
N ALA A 190 6.35 -6.23 -17.16
CA ALA A 190 7.09 -6.04 -15.91
C ALA A 190 6.61 -4.74 -15.24
N PRO A 191 5.64 -4.78 -14.32
CA PRO A 191 5.24 -3.60 -13.57
C PRO A 191 6.31 -3.24 -12.54
N CYS A 192 7.24 -2.36 -12.89
CA CYS A 192 8.17 -1.82 -11.91
C CYS A 192 7.45 -0.91 -10.91
N PRO A 193 7.83 -0.92 -9.62
CA PRO A 193 7.43 0.15 -8.71
C PRO A 193 7.94 1.48 -9.26
N GLU A 194 7.06 2.49 -9.32
CA GLU A 194 7.39 3.80 -9.88
C GLU A 194 6.99 4.92 -8.93
N VAL A 195 7.90 5.87 -8.77
CA VAL A 195 7.60 7.17 -8.18
C VAL A 195 6.72 7.94 -9.15
N ARG A 196 5.47 8.20 -8.77
CA ARG A 196 4.54 8.93 -9.64
C ARG A 196 3.77 10.01 -8.91
N THR A 197 3.14 10.85 -9.71
CA THR A 197 2.18 11.84 -9.22
C THR A 197 0.77 11.28 -9.39
N PHE A 198 -0.01 11.28 -8.32
CA PHE A 198 -1.42 10.91 -8.30
C PHE A 198 -2.26 12.18 -8.25
N THR A 199 -3.15 12.37 -9.21
CA THR A 199 -4.12 13.47 -9.18
C THR A 199 -5.40 13.00 -8.52
N ILE A 200 -5.77 13.59 -7.39
CA ILE A 200 -6.99 13.25 -6.64
C ILE A 200 -7.98 14.40 -6.76
N HIS A 201 -9.20 14.10 -7.19
CA HIS A 201 -10.29 15.07 -7.23
C HIS A 201 -11.23 14.84 -6.05
N ALA A 202 -11.75 15.92 -5.46
CA ALA A 202 -12.65 15.83 -4.31
C ALA A 202 -13.97 15.08 -4.60
N ASP A 203 -14.36 14.98 -5.88
CA ASP A 203 -15.52 14.22 -6.33
C ASP A 203 -15.24 12.72 -6.60
N GLY A 204 -13.99 12.28 -6.39
CA GLY A 204 -13.54 10.90 -6.59
C GLY A 204 -13.23 10.53 -8.05
N SER A 205 -13.23 11.49 -8.98
CA SER A 205 -12.94 11.25 -10.41
C SER A 205 -11.45 11.23 -10.78
N GLY A 206 -10.56 11.39 -9.81
CA GLY A 206 -9.10 11.36 -10.02
C GLY A 206 -8.54 9.95 -10.23
N ASP A 207 -7.21 9.82 -10.20
CA ASP A 207 -6.49 8.54 -10.33
C ASP A 207 -6.92 7.51 -9.29
N ARG A 208 -7.31 8.00 -8.11
CA ARG A 208 -7.94 7.21 -7.04
C ARG A 208 -9.12 7.99 -6.43
N PRO A 209 -10.13 7.29 -5.90
CA PRO A 209 -11.33 7.94 -5.35
C PRO A 209 -11.07 8.79 -4.11
N THR A 210 -10.05 8.44 -3.31
CA THR A 210 -9.72 9.13 -2.06
C THR A 210 -8.21 9.33 -1.89
N ILE A 211 -7.84 10.22 -0.98
CA ILE A 211 -6.44 10.49 -0.61
C ILE A 211 -5.78 9.21 -0.05
N ALA A 212 -6.49 8.49 0.84
CA ALA A 212 -6.00 7.25 1.43
C ALA A 212 -5.79 6.14 0.38
N ASP A 213 -6.68 6.03 -0.61
CA ASP A 213 -6.53 5.04 -1.70
C ASP A 213 -5.29 5.30 -2.55
N ALA A 214 -4.90 6.57 -2.72
CA ALA A 214 -3.69 6.95 -3.41
C ALA A 214 -2.44 6.61 -2.60
N ILE A 215 -2.43 7.00 -1.32
CA ILE A 215 -1.33 6.73 -0.38
C ILE A 215 -1.04 5.23 -0.30
N ARG A 216 -2.09 4.39 -0.25
CA ARG A 216 -1.99 2.93 -0.10
C ARG A 216 -1.18 2.25 -1.21
N ILE A 217 -1.09 2.85 -2.39
CA ILE A 217 -0.35 2.29 -3.52
C ILE A 217 0.79 3.18 -4.00
N ALA A 218 1.05 4.28 -3.28
CA ALA A 218 2.10 5.21 -3.61
C ALA A 218 3.43 4.61 -3.16
N ALA A 219 4.38 4.52 -4.08
CA ALA A 219 5.75 4.16 -3.75
C ALA A 219 6.46 5.33 -3.04
N ALA A 220 7.51 5.06 -2.28
CA ALA A 220 8.28 6.10 -1.58
C ALA A 220 8.80 7.17 -2.54
N GLY A 221 8.59 8.44 -2.19
CA GLY A 221 8.92 9.62 -2.99
C GLY A 221 7.79 10.10 -3.90
N SER A 222 6.66 9.37 -3.97
CA SER A 222 5.51 9.77 -4.79
C SER A 222 4.88 11.08 -4.33
N VAL A 223 4.13 11.71 -5.23
CA VAL A 223 3.37 12.93 -4.95
C VAL A 223 1.88 12.63 -5.06
N ILE A 224 1.12 12.96 -4.02
CA ILE A 224 -0.33 12.99 -4.04
C ILE A 224 -0.74 14.46 -4.23
N GLU A 225 -1.27 14.76 -5.40
CA GLU A 225 -1.74 16.09 -5.79
C GLU A 225 -3.25 16.20 -5.65
N LEU A 226 -3.68 17.18 -4.87
CA LEU A 226 -5.08 17.49 -4.63
C LEU A 226 -5.51 18.63 -5.55
N ALA A 227 -6.47 18.37 -6.44
CA ALA A 227 -7.14 19.43 -7.17
C ALA A 227 -7.95 20.32 -6.22
N ASP A 228 -8.30 21.52 -6.68
CA ASP A 228 -9.14 22.43 -5.88
C ASP A 228 -10.49 21.78 -5.57
N GLY A 229 -10.91 21.88 -4.30
CA GLY A 229 -12.11 21.21 -3.81
C GLY A 229 -12.11 21.01 -2.30
N VAL A 230 -13.19 20.42 -1.81
CA VAL A 230 -13.39 20.09 -0.39
C VAL A 230 -13.47 18.58 -0.23
N TYR A 231 -12.42 18.00 0.33
CA TYR A 231 -12.27 16.58 0.59
C TYR A 231 -12.95 16.24 1.92
N ARG A 232 -13.96 15.36 1.86
CA ARG A 232 -14.81 14.93 2.99
C ARG A 232 -14.96 13.42 3.01
N GLY A 233 -15.48 12.89 4.10
CA GLY A 233 -15.81 11.48 4.20
C GLY A 233 -14.61 10.55 4.45
N PRO A 234 -14.88 9.25 4.62
CA PRO A 234 -13.85 8.23 4.78
C PRO A 234 -12.81 8.25 3.66
N GLY A 235 -11.54 8.06 4.00
CA GLY A 235 -10.41 8.07 3.05
C GLY A 235 -9.87 9.47 2.71
N ASN A 236 -10.59 10.53 3.10
CA ASN A 236 -10.17 11.93 2.94
C ASN A 236 -9.88 12.64 4.27
N ARG A 237 -10.12 11.97 5.39
CA ARG A 237 -9.79 12.37 6.76
C ARG A 237 -9.13 11.21 7.50
N ASP A 238 -8.57 11.48 8.68
CA ASP A 238 -7.81 10.52 9.48
C ASP A 238 -6.69 9.85 8.65
N ILE A 239 -6.09 10.62 7.76
CA ILE A 239 -5.09 10.16 6.79
C ILE A 239 -3.83 9.79 7.55
N LYS A 240 -3.36 8.56 7.37
CA LYS A 240 -2.11 8.11 7.98
C LYS A 240 -0.98 8.18 6.98
N LEU A 241 0.01 9.02 7.27
CA LEU A 241 1.28 9.08 6.55
C LEU A 241 2.29 8.31 7.39
N ASN A 242 2.25 6.97 7.30
CA ASN A 242 3.17 6.08 8.01
C ASN A 242 4.05 5.35 6.99
N HIS A 243 5.28 5.00 7.38
CA HIS A 243 6.23 4.13 6.67
C HIS A 243 6.75 4.56 5.28
N THR A 244 5.94 5.22 4.46
CA THR A 244 6.29 5.59 3.07
C THR A 244 6.47 7.11 2.95
N PRO A 245 7.71 7.61 2.75
CA PRO A 245 7.96 9.03 2.52
C PRO A 245 7.21 9.51 1.28
N LEU A 246 6.40 10.57 1.37
CA LEU A 246 5.68 11.11 0.21
C LEU A 246 5.37 12.61 0.35
N THR A 247 4.98 13.25 -0.76
CA THR A 247 4.47 14.62 -0.76
C THR A 247 2.97 14.63 -0.94
N LEU A 248 2.22 15.24 -0.02
CA LEU A 248 0.80 15.56 -0.17
C LEU A 248 0.67 17.06 -0.42
N ARG A 249 0.21 17.48 -1.59
CA ARG A 249 0.13 18.91 -1.93
C ARG A 249 -1.13 19.30 -2.69
N SER A 250 -1.53 20.56 -2.56
CA SER A 250 -2.45 21.17 -3.52
C SER A 250 -1.79 21.39 -4.88
N VAL A 251 -2.55 21.17 -5.96
CA VAL A 251 -2.14 21.50 -7.33
C VAL A 251 -2.00 23.01 -7.52
N SER A 252 -2.89 23.81 -6.94
CA SER A 252 -2.89 25.27 -7.07
C SER A 252 -1.88 25.95 -6.15
N ASP A 253 -1.36 25.23 -5.16
CA ASP A 253 -0.59 25.78 -4.03
C ASP A 253 -1.36 26.88 -3.28
N ASP A 254 -2.69 26.89 -3.39
CA ASP A 254 -3.59 27.78 -2.65
C ASP A 254 -4.37 26.99 -1.58
N PRO A 255 -4.02 27.14 -0.29
CA PRO A 255 -4.73 26.43 0.78
C PRO A 255 -6.21 26.84 0.88
N GLU A 256 -6.61 28.02 0.42
CA GLU A 256 -8.02 28.43 0.45
C GLU A 256 -8.88 27.65 -0.57
N SER A 257 -8.26 27.14 -1.64
CA SER A 257 -8.93 26.40 -2.72
C SER A 257 -8.86 24.88 -2.57
N CYS A 258 -7.95 24.36 -1.73
CA CYS A 258 -7.78 22.93 -1.45
C CYS A 258 -7.99 22.62 0.04
N VAL A 259 -9.17 22.07 0.38
CA VAL A 259 -9.62 21.92 1.76
C VAL A 259 -9.84 20.45 2.13
N ILE A 260 -9.20 20.00 3.20
CA ILE A 260 -9.56 18.78 3.92
C ILE A 260 -10.50 19.16 5.06
N ASP A 261 -11.77 18.76 4.98
CA ASP A 261 -12.73 18.92 6.07
C ASP A 261 -12.80 17.63 6.88
N CYS A 262 -12.30 17.69 8.11
CA CYS A 262 -12.21 16.52 8.98
C CYS A 262 -13.59 16.09 9.49
N GLU A 263 -14.59 16.97 9.45
CA GLU A 263 -15.94 16.71 9.96
C GLU A 263 -15.94 16.22 11.42
N GLY A 264 -14.93 16.64 12.20
CA GLY A 264 -14.75 16.28 13.59
C GLY A 264 -15.73 17.01 14.50
N SER A 265 -16.22 16.32 15.52
CA SER A 265 -17.16 16.87 16.52
C SER A 265 -16.97 16.23 17.90
N PRO A 266 -17.57 16.80 18.96
CA PRO A 266 -17.61 16.15 20.27
C PRO A 266 -18.18 14.73 20.26
N GLN A 267 -19.07 14.41 19.31
CA GLN A 267 -19.69 13.10 19.18
C GLN A 267 -18.85 12.12 18.36
N GLU A 268 -18.04 12.62 17.42
CA GLU A 268 -17.20 11.82 16.53
C GLU A 268 -15.86 12.53 16.31
N SER A 269 -14.83 12.04 17.00
CA SER A 269 -13.48 12.59 16.90
C SER A 269 -12.84 12.24 15.56
N HIS A 270 -12.43 13.26 14.82
CA HIS A 270 -11.73 13.14 13.54
C HIS A 270 -10.65 14.22 13.43
N ARG A 271 -9.53 13.86 12.80
CA ARG A 271 -8.44 14.78 12.45
C ARG A 271 -8.11 14.69 10.96
N GLY A 272 -7.26 15.57 10.48
CA GLY A 272 -6.82 15.56 9.09
C GLY A 272 -5.77 14.48 8.85
N ILE A 273 -4.63 14.61 9.53
CA ILE A 273 -3.44 13.79 9.29
C ILE A 273 -2.90 13.22 10.61
N ARG A 274 -2.42 11.99 10.56
CA ARG A 274 -1.72 11.32 11.65
C ARG A 274 -0.43 10.66 11.18
N ILE A 275 0.60 10.76 12.00
CA ILE A 275 1.88 10.07 11.83
C ILE A 275 2.15 9.34 13.14
N ASP A 276 2.11 8.00 13.11
CA ASP A 276 2.39 7.14 14.27
C ASP A 276 3.88 6.80 14.38
N TRP A 277 4.53 6.57 13.25
CA TRP A 277 5.95 6.24 13.19
C TRP A 277 6.50 6.55 11.81
N MET A 278 7.51 7.43 11.75
CA MET A 278 8.08 7.91 10.48
C MET A 278 9.49 8.48 10.67
N GLU A 279 10.47 7.58 10.76
CA GLU A 279 11.87 7.97 10.94
C GLU A 279 12.44 8.67 9.71
N ASN A 280 13.02 9.86 9.91
CA ASN A 280 13.94 10.53 8.99
C ASN A 280 13.45 10.65 7.52
N THR A 281 12.19 11.05 7.34
CA THR A 281 11.59 11.15 6.01
C THR A 281 11.57 12.58 5.46
N ASN A 282 11.60 12.70 4.14
CA ASN A 282 11.40 13.97 3.42
C ASN A 282 9.91 14.27 3.16
N SER A 283 9.00 13.71 3.97
CA SER A 283 7.56 13.88 3.78
C SER A 283 7.15 15.35 3.88
N LEU A 284 6.26 15.78 2.99
CA LEU A 284 5.83 17.17 2.85
C LEU A 284 4.31 17.25 2.74
N VAL A 285 3.68 18.08 3.57
CA VAL A 285 2.30 18.53 3.39
C VAL A 285 2.34 20.00 3.00
N ARG A 286 1.76 20.35 1.84
CA ARG A 286 1.86 21.71 1.29
C ARG A 286 0.58 22.26 0.67
N GLY A 287 0.28 23.53 0.93
CA GLY A 287 -0.73 24.26 0.16
C GLY A 287 -2.16 23.81 0.47
N ILE A 288 -2.40 23.23 1.64
CA ILE A 288 -3.68 22.61 2.01
C ILE A 288 -4.24 23.31 3.24
N LYS A 289 -5.54 23.61 3.22
CA LYS A 289 -6.29 23.97 4.42
C LYS A 289 -6.89 22.72 5.06
N ILE A 290 -6.71 22.58 6.37
CA ILE A 290 -7.34 21.53 7.18
C ILE A 290 -8.33 22.22 8.14
N ILE A 291 -9.61 21.81 8.08
CA ILE A 291 -10.67 22.40 8.89
C ILE A 291 -11.44 21.39 9.72
N ASN A 292 -12.11 21.90 10.75
CA ASN A 292 -13.07 21.17 11.59
C ASN A 292 -12.47 19.90 12.20
N GLY A 293 -11.18 19.93 12.53
CA GLY A 293 -10.52 18.88 13.29
C GLY A 293 -10.99 18.91 14.74
N TYR A 294 -11.43 17.79 15.29
CA TYR A 294 -11.85 17.72 16.68
C TYR A 294 -11.43 16.39 17.30
N ILE A 295 -10.68 16.45 18.40
CA ILE A 295 -10.27 15.30 19.18
C ILE A 295 -10.69 15.48 20.64
N GLY A 296 -11.65 14.65 21.08
CA GLY A 296 -12.23 14.69 22.43
C GLY A 296 -11.76 13.55 23.36
N PRO A 297 -11.94 13.70 24.69
CA PRO A 297 -11.44 12.77 25.68
C PRO A 297 -12.21 11.45 25.78
N GLU A 298 -13.43 11.38 25.21
CA GLU A 298 -14.31 10.23 25.39
C GLU A 298 -14.08 9.10 24.38
N GLN A 299 -13.44 9.41 23.24
CA GLN A 299 -13.38 8.50 22.08
C GLN A 299 -11.96 8.19 21.60
N SER A 300 -10.96 8.96 22.04
CA SER A 300 -9.58 8.74 21.62
C SER A 300 -8.65 8.63 22.84
N PRO A 301 -7.78 7.61 22.91
CA PRO A 301 -6.70 7.60 23.88
C PRO A 301 -5.69 8.74 23.61
N ASP A 302 -5.70 9.26 22.38
CA ASP A 302 -4.83 10.31 21.87
C ASP A 302 -5.59 11.62 21.76
N ILE A 303 -5.47 12.46 22.76
CA ILE A 303 -6.26 13.69 22.89
C ILE A 303 -5.59 14.93 22.29
N GLU A 304 -4.48 14.77 21.57
CA GLU A 304 -3.66 15.84 21.01
C GLU A 304 -3.87 16.00 19.50
N GLY A 305 -3.55 17.18 18.94
CA GLY A 305 -3.46 17.40 17.49
C GLY A 305 -4.79 17.32 16.75
N GLY A 306 -5.58 18.40 16.77
CA GLY A 306 -6.92 18.44 16.17
C GLY A 306 -6.92 18.34 14.65
N ALA A 307 -5.93 18.94 13.97
CA ALA A 307 -5.71 18.79 12.54
C ALA A 307 -4.62 17.74 12.23
N ILE A 308 -3.45 17.88 12.85
CA ILE A 308 -2.30 16.99 12.61
C ILE A 308 -1.75 16.50 13.95
N LYS A 309 -1.58 15.19 14.09
CA LYS A 309 -0.82 14.58 15.20
C LYS A 309 0.39 13.83 14.65
N ILE A 310 1.56 14.08 15.23
CA ILE A 310 2.80 13.40 14.94
C ILE A 310 3.30 12.80 16.25
N ASP A 311 3.48 11.48 16.28
CA ASP A 311 3.98 10.75 17.45
C ASP A 311 5.52 10.78 17.51
N ILE A 312 6.08 10.18 18.56
CA ILE A 312 7.52 10.05 18.77
C ILE A 312 8.21 9.44 17.54
N GLU A 313 9.40 9.94 17.21
CA GLU A 313 10.21 9.51 16.06
C GLU A 313 9.62 9.85 14.67
N GLY A 314 8.52 10.61 14.62
CA GLY A 314 7.97 11.15 13.38
C GLY A 314 8.78 12.31 12.78
N SER A 315 8.61 12.53 11.48
CA SER A 315 9.15 13.68 10.75
C SER A 315 8.16 14.16 9.70
N LEU A 316 7.87 15.47 9.68
CA LEU A 316 7.00 16.08 8.68
C LEU A 316 7.42 17.53 8.42
N ARG A 317 7.46 17.90 7.14
CA ARG A 317 7.56 19.29 6.71
C ARG A 317 6.16 19.78 6.35
N ILE A 318 5.79 20.92 6.89
CA ILE A 318 4.50 21.57 6.61
C ILE A 318 4.83 22.92 5.98
N ALA A 319 4.25 23.20 4.81
CA ALA A 319 4.49 24.45 4.10
C ALA A 319 3.20 25.06 3.55
N ASN A 320 2.98 26.36 3.71
CA ASN A 320 1.84 27.05 3.10
C ASN A 320 0.49 26.38 3.43
N CYS A 321 0.29 25.99 4.69
CA CYS A 321 -0.93 25.33 5.16
C CYS A 321 -1.74 26.25 6.06
N VAL A 322 -3.06 26.07 6.04
CA VAL A 322 -3.99 26.78 6.92
C VAL A 322 -4.69 25.76 7.83
N PHE A 323 -4.71 26.03 9.12
CA PHE A 323 -5.46 25.24 10.11
C PHE A 323 -6.56 26.12 10.68
N GLU A 324 -7.82 25.71 10.57
CA GLU A 324 -8.98 26.53 10.92
C GLU A 324 -10.02 25.69 11.67
N ASN A 325 -10.59 26.20 12.77
CA ASN A 325 -11.54 25.45 13.60
C ASN A 325 -11.04 24.06 14.03
N CYS A 326 -9.78 23.97 14.49
CA CYS A 326 -9.17 22.71 14.92
C CYS A 326 -8.95 22.67 16.43
N VAL A 327 -9.51 21.65 17.08
CA VAL A 327 -9.60 21.54 18.55
C VAL A 327 -9.09 20.17 19.00
N ALA A 328 -8.27 20.18 20.05
CA ALA A 328 -7.81 18.99 20.75
C ALA A 328 -8.02 19.18 22.25
N ALA A 329 -8.50 18.17 22.96
CA ALA A 329 -8.72 18.23 24.40
C ALA A 329 -7.41 18.23 25.22
N GLY A 330 -6.32 17.72 24.64
CA GLY A 330 -4.96 17.72 25.16
C GLY A 330 -4.12 18.87 24.61
N THR A 331 -2.93 18.55 24.08
CA THR A 331 -1.99 19.53 23.51
C THR A 331 -2.15 19.70 22.00
N GLY A 332 -1.62 20.82 21.48
CA GLY A 332 -1.57 21.07 20.04
C GLY A 332 -2.95 21.17 19.39
N GLY A 333 -3.74 22.20 19.72
CA GLY A 333 -5.11 22.38 19.22
C GLY A 333 -5.26 22.11 17.72
N ALA A 334 -4.39 22.71 16.90
CA ALA A 334 -4.26 22.36 15.48
C ALA A 334 -3.20 21.27 15.24
N VAL A 335 -1.96 21.50 15.65
CA VAL A 335 -0.84 20.59 15.38
C VAL A 335 -0.17 20.19 16.70
N ASP A 336 -0.03 18.89 16.92
CA ASP A 336 0.81 18.32 17.98
C ASP A 336 1.94 17.50 17.35
N ALA A 337 3.15 17.70 17.88
CA ALA A 337 4.38 17.12 17.34
C ALA A 337 5.02 16.06 18.26
N GLY A 338 4.35 15.55 19.29
CA GLY A 338 4.83 14.38 20.04
C GLY A 338 6.24 14.48 20.65
N GLY A 339 6.78 15.69 20.80
CA GLY A 339 8.16 15.93 21.25
C GLY A 339 9.24 15.88 20.15
N VAL A 340 8.88 15.74 18.88
CA VAL A 340 9.81 15.85 17.74
C VAL A 340 9.89 17.28 17.19
N SER A 341 11.00 17.60 16.53
CA SER A 341 11.17 18.88 15.83
C SER A 341 10.57 18.81 14.44
N ILE A 342 9.62 19.70 14.14
CA ILE A 342 9.00 19.83 12.82
C ILE A 342 9.27 21.21 12.21
N ALA A 343 9.27 21.28 10.88
CA ALA A 343 9.40 22.53 10.15
C ALA A 343 8.03 22.97 9.63
N ILE A 344 7.54 24.11 10.12
CA ILE A 344 6.36 24.79 9.58
C ILE A 344 6.83 26.08 8.92
N VAL A 345 6.58 26.22 7.62
CA VAL A 345 6.94 27.41 6.82
C VAL A 345 5.68 27.99 6.22
N ASP A 346 5.46 29.30 6.37
CA ASP A 346 4.27 29.99 5.85
C ASP A 346 2.93 29.38 6.32
N GLY A 347 2.89 28.83 7.53
CA GLY A 347 1.67 28.27 8.13
C GLY A 347 0.80 29.32 8.80
N VAL A 348 -0.53 29.16 8.71
CA VAL A 348 -1.50 30.03 9.39
C VAL A 348 -2.42 29.17 10.28
N ILE A 349 -2.58 29.59 11.53
CA ILE A 349 -3.56 29.00 12.47
C ILE A 349 -4.65 30.04 12.72
N ARG A 350 -5.91 29.64 12.54
CA ARG A 350 -7.11 30.46 12.77
C ARG A 350 -8.06 29.69 13.68
N ASP A 351 -8.78 30.45 14.49
CA ASP A 351 -9.94 29.94 15.23
C ASP A 351 -11.09 29.77 14.25
#